data_AF-A0AAV7CKC7-F1
#
_entry.id   AF-A0AAV7CKC7-F1
#
_cell.length_a   1.000
_cell.length_b   1.000
_cell.length_c   1.000
_cell.angle_alpha   90.00
_cell.angle_beta   90.00
_cell.angle_gamma   90.00
#
_symmetry.space_group_name_H-M   'P 1'
#
loop_
_entity.id
_entity.type
_entity.pdbx_description
1 polymer ?
#
loop_
_entity_poly.entity_id
_entity_poly.type
_entity_poly.pdbx_seq_one_letter_code
_entity_poly.pdbx_strand_id
1 'polypeptide(L)'
;MAFIPPHRYSGLLPSLPGVRYHHPSRGRRGCKRPSCPRPDKQEDTHKSSLYAVATTYEKPIGKMVDFGKWPSFTLLSPQEVESIRQACVFGTCANEVIYTTDDDEVYAFGQNCSNCLGTGDNQSSMTPRRLDALCGKKITGISYGSGPHVLVCTDDGKLYAWGHNGYNQLGNGNTVQGTVPVRISVDAMKKRVTQVACGSHHSMVLTTDGEVYTWGYNNCGQIGSGTTTNQPVPRRVSTPLHNKVIVSIAAGPTCSMAITDYGQVFGWGYNGTGQLGVGGTGNQLIPCKVVFVQPVCIVQIVCGYSHTMALTDQGYLYSWGANSNGQLGIGNKSNQLSPIKVETHERIVEIAACHSSHTSAAKSQRGQVYMWGLCRGQIILSPHLTNFTCTDDVFACFSNPPVMWRQLSIEPKNFLTVAESLKREFDREETSDLRFRVEGKDIYVHKAVLKIRCEHFRMMFQSHWNENSKEVIEIDQFSYPVYHAFLQYLYTDTVDLPPEDAIGLLDLATSYCENRLKTVCQLIIKSGITIENAFLLHCAAVRYEAKVIYQFCIVVSLGFCFVLYCIC
;
A
#
# COMPACT_ATOMS: atom_id res chain seq x y z
N MET A 1 -18.97 -17.79 24.38
CA MET A 1 -20.00 -18.83 24.60
C MET A 1 -19.66 -20.04 23.73
N ALA A 2 -19.97 -21.26 24.18
CA ALA A 2 -19.77 -22.47 23.38
C ALA A 2 -20.90 -22.66 22.36
N PHE A 3 -20.58 -23.20 21.18
CA PHE A 3 -21.57 -23.52 20.15
C PHE A 3 -22.05 -24.98 20.28
N ILE A 4 -23.37 -25.17 20.22
CA ILE A 4 -24.04 -26.47 20.11
C ILE A 4 -24.75 -26.50 18.75
N PRO A 5 -24.61 -27.54 17.91
CA PRO A 5 -25.27 -27.61 16.61
C PRO A 5 -26.76 -28.01 16.74
N PRO A 6 -27.66 -27.43 15.93
CA PRO A 6 -29.07 -27.82 15.91
C PRO A 6 -29.30 -29.14 15.14
N HIS A 7 -30.21 -29.97 15.65
CA HIS A 7 -30.64 -31.21 14.99
C HIS A 7 -31.56 -30.96 13.78
N ARG A 8 -31.61 -31.93 12.87
CA ARG A 8 -32.63 -32.01 11.80
C ARG A 8 -34.02 -32.20 12.39
N TYR A 9 -35.03 -31.55 11.80
CA TYR A 9 -36.40 -32.08 11.76
C TYR A 9 -37.03 -31.81 10.38
N SER A 10 -37.99 -32.66 10.01
CA SER A 10 -38.67 -32.68 8.71
C SER A 10 -40.20 -32.64 8.90
N GLY A 11 -40.92 -31.83 8.12
CA GLY A 11 -42.39 -31.77 8.23
C GLY A 11 -43.11 -30.90 7.18
N LEU A 12 -43.62 -31.56 6.14
CA LEU A 12 -44.90 -31.37 5.43
C LEU A 12 -45.53 -29.97 5.18
N LEU A 13 -45.95 -29.77 3.93
CA LEU A 13 -46.92 -28.75 3.46
C LEU A 13 -48.38 -29.16 3.75
N PRO A 14 -49.34 -28.22 3.72
CA PRO A 14 -50.35 -28.23 2.64
C PRO A 14 -50.60 -26.82 2.00
N SER A 15 -51.67 -26.66 1.19
CA SER A 15 -51.67 -25.72 0.04
C SER A 15 -53.00 -25.03 -0.35
N LEU A 16 -52.91 -23.77 -0.84
CA LEU A 16 -53.83 -23.06 -1.79
C LEU A 16 -55.28 -22.75 -1.31
N PRO A 17 -56.13 -21.96 -2.04
CA PRO A 17 -56.00 -21.23 -3.34
C PRO A 17 -56.19 -19.68 -3.21
N GLY A 18 -56.23 -18.82 -4.26
CA GLY A 18 -55.97 -18.98 -5.71
C GLY A 18 -56.72 -18.06 -6.71
N VAL A 19 -57.09 -16.80 -6.37
CA VAL A 19 -58.03 -15.92 -7.14
C VAL A 19 -57.62 -14.43 -7.05
N ARG A 20 -57.81 -13.51 -8.03
CA ARG A 20 -57.81 -13.55 -9.53
C ARG A 20 -57.74 -12.10 -10.10
N TYR A 21 -57.83 -11.92 -11.43
CA TYR A 21 -57.72 -10.65 -12.20
C TYR A 21 -58.96 -9.72 -12.20
N HIS A 22 -58.76 -8.40 -12.40
CA HIS A 22 -59.47 -7.63 -13.43
C HIS A 22 -58.76 -6.32 -13.86
N HIS A 23 -58.79 -6.02 -15.16
CA HIS A 23 -58.61 -4.68 -15.78
C HIS A 23 -59.89 -4.36 -16.57
N PRO A 24 -60.33 -3.08 -16.68
CA PRO A 24 -60.00 -2.23 -17.85
C PRO A 24 -59.95 -0.72 -17.48
N SER A 25 -60.05 0.26 -18.39
CA SER A 25 -59.13 0.63 -19.49
C SER A 25 -59.50 2.03 -20.07
N ARG A 26 -58.54 2.73 -20.70
CA ARG A 26 -58.71 3.87 -21.65
C ARG A 26 -59.27 5.22 -21.16
N GLY A 27 -58.52 6.29 -21.45
CA GLY A 27 -59.01 7.68 -21.57
C GLY A 27 -57.93 8.59 -22.18
N ARG A 28 -58.14 9.14 -23.39
CA ARG A 28 -57.20 10.06 -24.09
C ARG A 28 -57.78 11.47 -24.21
N ARG A 29 -56.98 12.50 -23.89
CA ARG A 29 -56.93 13.92 -24.35
C ARG A 29 -56.00 14.68 -23.38
N GLY A 30 -55.22 15.71 -23.74
CA GLY A 30 -54.89 16.25 -25.07
C GLY A 30 -54.22 17.64 -24.96
N CYS A 31 -52.97 17.76 -25.45
CA CYS A 31 -52.23 19.00 -25.82
C CYS A 31 -52.25 20.24 -24.91
N LYS A 32 -51.06 20.66 -24.39
CA LYS A 32 -50.37 21.92 -24.77
C LYS A 32 -49.01 22.14 -24.06
N ARG A 33 -48.08 22.75 -24.80
CA ARG A 33 -46.88 23.55 -24.41
C ARG A 33 -47.04 24.92 -25.12
N PRO A 34 -46.32 26.03 -24.84
CA PRO A 34 -44.96 26.20 -24.29
C PRO A 34 -44.99 27.05 -22.98
N SER A 35 -43.98 27.82 -22.50
CA SER A 35 -42.72 28.36 -23.03
C SER A 35 -41.67 28.68 -21.94
N CYS A 36 -40.46 29.06 -22.36
CA CYS A 36 -39.39 29.61 -21.52
C CYS A 36 -39.24 31.12 -21.75
N PRO A 37 -38.67 31.87 -20.79
CA PRO A 37 -37.84 33.05 -21.04
C PRO A 37 -36.33 32.73 -20.96
N ARG A 38 -35.48 33.73 -21.26
CA ARG A 38 -34.01 33.71 -21.17
C ARG A 38 -33.52 34.98 -20.42
N PRO A 39 -32.22 35.15 -20.13
CA PRO A 39 -31.77 35.92 -18.96
C PRO A 39 -31.48 37.40 -19.23
N ASP A 40 -31.47 38.17 -18.15
CA ASP A 40 -30.87 39.50 -18.08
C ASP A 40 -29.38 39.45 -17.66
N LYS A 41 -28.64 40.47 -18.09
CA LYS A 41 -27.32 40.81 -17.56
C LYS A 41 -27.46 42.01 -16.64
N GLN A 42 -26.59 42.13 -15.64
CA GLN A 42 -26.19 43.45 -15.15
C GLN A 42 -24.72 43.44 -14.76
N GLU A 43 -23.99 44.45 -15.20
CA GLU A 43 -22.63 44.76 -14.75
C GLU A 43 -22.73 45.60 -13.49
N ASP A 44 -21.77 45.45 -12.58
CA ASP A 44 -21.36 46.59 -11.76
C ASP A 44 -19.89 46.46 -11.32
N THR A 45 -19.25 47.59 -11.03
CA THR A 45 -17.81 47.66 -10.74
C THR A 45 -17.55 48.32 -9.39
N HIS A 46 -16.62 47.81 -8.57
CA HIS A 46 -15.63 48.69 -7.92
C HIS A 46 -14.46 47.96 -7.20
N LYS A 47 -13.25 48.41 -7.56
CA LYS A 47 -11.98 48.51 -6.79
C LYS A 47 -11.80 47.78 -5.45
N SER A 48 -10.98 46.73 -5.49
CA SER A 48 -9.76 46.53 -4.68
C SER A 48 -9.74 46.88 -3.18
N SER A 49 -9.52 45.86 -2.34
CA SER A 49 -8.54 45.95 -1.24
C SER A 49 -7.73 44.64 -1.16
N LEU A 50 -6.41 44.74 -0.98
CA LEU A 50 -5.48 43.60 -0.98
C LEU A 50 -4.94 43.37 0.43
N TYR A 51 -5.49 42.36 1.11
CA TYR A 51 -4.91 41.77 2.32
C TYR A 51 -4.60 40.30 2.09
N ALA A 52 -3.54 40.05 1.30
CA ALA A 52 -2.99 38.72 1.13
C ALA A 52 -2.22 38.30 2.39
N VAL A 53 -2.92 37.71 3.36
CA VAL A 53 -2.27 37.03 4.49
C VAL A 53 -1.48 35.86 3.93
N ALA A 54 -0.15 35.94 4.02
CA ALA A 54 0.76 34.90 3.60
C ALA A 54 0.65 33.68 4.54
N THR A 55 -0.37 32.84 4.30
CA THR A 55 -0.46 31.52 4.92
C THR A 55 0.61 30.64 4.31
N THR A 56 1.60 30.28 5.12
CA THR A 56 2.65 29.33 4.76
C THR A 56 2.00 27.99 4.41
N TYR A 57 1.98 27.67 3.12
CA TYR A 57 1.57 26.36 2.62
C TYR A 57 2.66 25.34 2.97
N GLU A 58 2.69 24.91 4.22
CA GLU A 58 3.39 23.70 4.61
C GLU A 58 2.83 22.56 3.76
N LYS A 59 3.69 21.96 2.92
CA LYS A 59 3.34 20.73 2.22
C LYS A 59 2.89 19.72 3.27
N PRO A 60 1.77 19.00 3.08
CA PRO A 60 1.42 17.91 3.97
C PRO A 60 2.50 16.83 3.84
N ILE A 61 3.42 16.82 4.81
CA ILE A 61 4.29 15.68 5.09
C ILE A 61 3.35 14.48 5.19
N GLY A 62 3.63 13.43 4.41
CA GLY A 62 2.73 12.28 4.29
C GLY A 62 2.40 11.75 5.68
N LYS A 63 1.14 11.91 6.10
CA LYS A 63 0.76 11.68 7.51
C LYS A 63 1.11 10.25 7.88
N MET A 64 2.08 10.14 8.78
CA MET A 64 2.52 8.88 9.38
C MET A 64 1.32 8.19 10.05
N VAL A 65 1.47 6.88 10.26
CA VAL A 65 0.48 6.07 10.98
C VAL A 65 0.15 6.72 12.32
N ASP A 66 -1.13 6.97 12.54
CA ASP A 66 -1.65 7.55 13.78
C ASP A 66 -2.12 6.45 14.73
N PHE A 67 -1.23 6.00 15.62
CA PHE A 67 -1.56 5.04 16.67
C PHE A 67 -2.60 5.58 17.67
N GLY A 68 -2.77 6.90 17.80
CA GLY A 68 -3.71 7.52 18.73
C GLY A 68 -5.19 7.27 18.40
N LYS A 69 -5.50 6.84 17.18
CA LYS A 69 -6.86 6.40 16.77
C LYS A 69 -7.24 5.03 17.33
N TRP A 70 -6.26 4.24 17.78
CA TRP A 70 -6.48 2.91 18.35
C TRP A 70 -6.55 3.08 19.89
N PRO A 71 -7.72 2.83 20.53
CA PRO A 71 -7.94 3.21 21.93
C PRO A 71 -6.87 2.74 22.91
N SER A 72 -6.29 1.57 22.68
CA SER A 72 -5.31 0.93 23.56
C SER A 72 -4.00 1.74 23.72
N PHE A 73 -3.57 2.53 22.74
CA PHE A 73 -2.36 3.36 22.87
C PHE A 73 -2.60 4.70 23.56
N THR A 74 -3.86 5.09 23.81
CA THR A 74 -4.18 6.31 24.59
C THR A 74 -3.75 6.23 26.05
N LEU A 75 -3.32 5.04 26.50
CA LEU A 75 -2.80 4.75 27.83
C LEU A 75 -1.28 4.89 27.94
N LEU A 76 -0.58 5.05 26.81
CA LEU A 76 0.88 5.20 26.75
C LEU A 76 1.28 6.68 26.77
N SER A 77 2.49 6.98 27.23
CA SER A 77 3.05 8.32 27.14
C SER A 77 3.35 8.71 25.68
N PRO A 78 3.37 10.01 25.32
CA PRO A 78 3.74 10.45 23.97
C PRO A 78 5.12 9.96 23.51
N GLN A 79 6.05 9.80 24.46
CA GLN A 79 7.41 9.31 24.21
C GLN A 79 7.41 7.82 23.84
N GLU A 80 6.64 7.00 24.56
CA GLU A 80 6.43 5.59 24.19
C GLU A 80 5.77 5.48 22.81
N VAL A 81 4.72 6.27 22.52
CA VAL A 81 4.04 6.26 21.23
C VAL A 81 4.95 6.69 20.08
N GLU A 82 5.83 7.69 20.28
CA GLU A 82 6.81 8.10 19.26
C GLU A 82 7.85 7.01 18.97
N SER A 83 8.20 6.18 19.97
CA SER A 83 9.13 5.06 19.77
C SER A 83 8.55 3.91 18.93
N ILE A 84 7.22 3.76 18.85
CA ILE A 84 6.60 2.61 18.18
C ILE A 84 6.93 2.61 16.69
N ARG A 85 7.53 1.52 16.21
CA ARG A 85 7.80 1.28 14.78
C ARG A 85 6.80 0.30 14.18
N GLN A 86 6.36 -0.70 14.94
CA GLN A 86 5.29 -1.61 14.48
C GLN A 86 4.35 -1.95 15.62
N ALA A 87 3.08 -2.22 15.31
CA ALA A 87 2.14 -2.73 16.30
C ALA A 87 1.07 -3.65 15.70
N CYS A 88 0.42 -4.39 16.59
CA CYS A 88 -0.75 -5.21 16.31
C CYS A 88 -1.72 -5.11 17.49
N VAL A 89 -2.93 -4.59 17.25
CA VAL A 89 -4.07 -4.62 18.19
C VAL A 89 -5.01 -5.74 17.76
N PHE A 90 -5.32 -6.65 18.68
CA PHE A 90 -5.96 -7.92 18.38
C PHE A 90 -6.90 -8.41 19.50
N GLY A 91 -7.37 -9.65 19.36
CA GLY A 91 -8.23 -10.30 20.35
C GLY A 91 -9.72 -10.04 20.16
N THR A 92 -10.55 -10.61 21.05
CA THR A 92 -12.02 -10.56 20.89
C THR A 92 -12.62 -9.21 21.23
N CYS A 93 -11.87 -8.36 21.94
CA CYS A 93 -12.32 -7.05 22.41
C CYS A 93 -11.43 -5.89 21.94
N ALA A 94 -10.42 -6.15 21.10
CA ALA A 94 -9.38 -5.19 20.71
C ALA A 94 -8.55 -4.62 21.88
N ASN A 95 -8.49 -5.34 23.01
CA ASN A 95 -7.79 -4.89 24.20
C ASN A 95 -6.33 -5.40 24.24
N GLU A 96 -6.00 -6.38 23.41
CA GLU A 96 -4.71 -7.06 23.37
C GLU A 96 -3.76 -6.39 22.37
N VAL A 97 -2.54 -6.04 22.81
CA VAL A 97 -1.57 -5.27 22.02
C VAL A 97 -0.18 -5.92 22.09
N ILE A 98 0.48 -6.02 20.95
CA ILE A 98 1.94 -6.25 20.83
C ILE A 98 2.52 -5.14 19.97
N TYR A 99 3.65 -4.57 20.37
CA TYR A 99 4.36 -3.56 19.58
C TYR A 99 5.89 -3.68 19.67
N THR A 100 6.58 -3.02 18.75
CA THR A 100 8.03 -2.95 18.63
C THR A 100 8.50 -1.49 18.56
N THR A 101 9.69 -1.20 19.10
CA THR A 101 10.28 0.16 19.13
C THR A 101 11.39 0.34 18.08
N ASP A 102 12.05 1.52 18.08
CA ASP A 102 13.27 1.80 17.30
C ASP A 102 14.37 0.74 17.44
N ASP A 103 14.58 0.27 18.68
CA ASP A 103 15.74 -0.53 19.09
C ASP A 103 15.49 -2.05 18.97
N ASP A 104 14.49 -2.47 18.18
CA ASP A 104 14.00 -3.87 18.07
C ASP A 104 13.56 -4.50 19.41
N GLU A 105 13.26 -3.69 20.42
CA GLU A 105 12.64 -4.13 21.68
C GLU A 105 11.14 -4.39 21.48
N VAL A 106 10.63 -5.43 22.14
CA VAL A 106 9.25 -5.93 21.93
C VAL A 106 8.46 -5.89 23.23
N TYR A 107 7.25 -5.33 23.17
CA TYR A 107 6.37 -5.13 24.33
C TYR A 107 4.96 -5.66 24.05
N ALA A 108 4.28 -6.10 25.11
CA ALA A 108 2.88 -6.47 25.07
C ALA A 108 2.11 -5.96 26.29
N PHE A 109 0.83 -5.62 26.08
CA PHE A 109 -0.10 -5.24 27.15
C PHE A 109 -1.55 -5.55 26.72
N GLY A 110 -2.48 -5.46 27.67
CA GLY A 110 -3.89 -5.71 27.47
C GLY A 110 -4.44 -6.89 28.29
N GLN A 111 -5.43 -7.55 27.70
CA GLN A 111 -6.08 -8.73 28.27
C GLN A 111 -5.25 -10.00 27.99
N ASN A 112 -5.01 -10.83 29.01
CA ASN A 112 -4.11 -12.00 28.90
C ASN A 112 -4.76 -13.35 29.24
N CYS A 113 -6.10 -13.44 29.19
CA CYS A 113 -6.86 -14.61 29.64
C CYS A 113 -6.67 -15.90 28.80
N SER A 114 -5.85 -15.85 27.76
CA SER A 114 -5.45 -16.99 26.90
C SER A 114 -3.92 -17.09 26.77
N ASN A 115 -3.17 -16.48 27.69
CA ASN A 115 -1.70 -16.36 27.68
C ASN A 115 -1.14 -15.63 26.44
N CYS A 116 -2.00 -14.88 25.75
CA CYS A 116 -1.77 -14.30 24.42
C CYS A 116 -0.80 -13.12 24.41
N LEU A 117 -0.47 -12.53 25.56
CA LEU A 117 0.58 -11.50 25.64
C LEU A 117 2.00 -12.10 25.65
N GLY A 118 2.17 -13.37 26.03
CA GLY A 118 3.49 -14.03 26.05
C GLY A 118 4.40 -13.60 27.21
N THR A 119 3.82 -13.02 28.26
CA THR A 119 4.55 -12.35 29.36
C THR A 119 5.05 -13.27 30.49
N GLY A 120 4.96 -14.60 30.32
CA GLY A 120 5.32 -15.60 31.33
C GLY A 120 4.15 -16.11 32.18
N ASP A 121 3.01 -15.43 32.12
CA ASP A 121 1.82 -15.68 32.95
C ASP A 121 0.51 -15.43 32.17
N ASN A 122 -0.61 -15.49 32.87
CA ASN A 122 -1.97 -15.24 32.37
C ASN A 122 -2.57 -13.91 32.88
N GLN A 123 -1.76 -13.02 33.46
CA GLN A 123 -2.25 -11.78 34.07
C GLN A 123 -2.40 -10.67 33.03
N SER A 124 -3.59 -10.08 32.96
CA SER A 124 -3.85 -8.88 32.18
C SER A 124 -3.12 -7.69 32.79
N SER A 125 -2.54 -6.82 31.95
CA SER A 125 -1.77 -5.65 32.39
C SER A 125 -2.01 -4.50 31.43
N MET A 126 -2.41 -3.31 31.92
CA MET A 126 -2.60 -2.13 31.05
C MET A 126 -1.31 -1.32 30.86
N THR A 127 -0.23 -1.70 31.54
CA THR A 127 1.13 -1.16 31.33
C THR A 127 1.92 -2.09 30.42
N PRO A 128 2.76 -1.58 29.50
CA PRO A 128 3.68 -2.38 28.70
C PRO A 128 4.55 -3.34 29.54
N ARG A 129 4.57 -4.62 29.15
CA ARG A 129 5.50 -5.63 29.65
C ARG A 129 6.41 -6.09 28.52
N ARG A 130 7.72 -6.12 28.78
CA ARG A 130 8.72 -6.50 27.79
C ARG A 130 8.69 -8.00 27.50
N LEU A 131 8.92 -8.37 26.24
CA LEU A 131 9.01 -9.76 25.79
C LEU A 131 10.47 -10.12 25.49
N ASP A 132 11.25 -10.41 26.54
CA ASP A 132 12.70 -10.70 26.46
C ASP A 132 13.05 -11.79 25.43
N ALA A 133 12.12 -12.74 25.20
CA ALA A 133 12.25 -13.81 24.22
C ALA A 133 12.22 -13.34 22.75
N LEU A 134 11.86 -12.08 22.48
CA LEU A 134 11.73 -11.48 21.15
C LEU A 134 12.53 -10.18 20.96
N CYS A 135 12.95 -9.52 22.04
CA CYS A 135 13.82 -8.34 21.99
C CYS A 135 15.11 -8.59 21.19
N GLY A 136 15.50 -7.62 20.36
CA GLY A 136 16.66 -7.66 19.49
C GLY A 136 16.58 -8.73 18.39
N LYS A 137 15.38 -9.06 17.91
CA LYS A 137 15.15 -10.09 16.86
C LYS A 137 14.40 -9.59 15.63
N LYS A 138 14.27 -8.27 15.48
CA LYS A 138 13.79 -7.56 14.29
C LYS A 138 12.59 -8.20 13.60
N ILE A 139 11.41 -7.86 14.10
CA ILE A 139 10.15 -8.48 13.72
C ILE A 139 9.74 -8.06 12.30
N THR A 140 9.38 -9.02 11.46
CA THR A 140 8.94 -8.79 10.07
C THR A 140 7.48 -9.18 9.82
N GLY A 141 6.86 -9.93 10.72
CA GLY A 141 5.47 -10.34 10.60
C GLY A 141 4.88 -10.79 11.93
N ILE A 142 3.72 -10.25 12.28
CA ILE A 142 2.89 -10.65 13.43
C ILE A 142 1.52 -11.07 12.89
N SER A 143 1.00 -12.21 13.33
CA SER A 143 -0.37 -12.64 13.06
C SER A 143 -1.00 -13.33 14.26
N TYR A 144 -2.31 -13.21 14.44
CA TYR A 144 -3.04 -13.66 15.63
C TYR A 144 -4.32 -14.41 15.28
N GLY A 145 -4.73 -15.35 16.14
CA GLY A 145 -6.02 -16.04 16.00
C GLY A 145 -7.14 -15.46 16.87
N SER A 146 -8.38 -15.86 16.58
CA SER A 146 -9.59 -15.42 17.31
C SER A 146 -9.78 -16.10 18.68
N GLY A 147 -9.25 -17.31 18.86
CA GLY A 147 -8.88 -17.81 20.19
C GLY A 147 -7.39 -17.58 20.33
N PRO A 148 -6.94 -16.52 21.04
CA PRO A 148 -5.71 -15.87 20.67
C PRO A 148 -4.47 -16.71 20.97
N HIS A 149 -3.91 -17.22 19.88
CA HIS A 149 -2.51 -17.58 19.73
C HIS A 149 -1.87 -16.53 18.82
N VAL A 150 -0.57 -16.32 18.96
CA VAL A 150 0.20 -15.37 18.15
C VAL A 150 1.32 -16.13 17.46
N LEU A 151 1.55 -15.80 16.18
CA LEU A 151 2.73 -16.18 15.42
C LEU A 151 3.55 -14.94 15.11
N VAL A 152 4.87 -15.06 15.23
CA VAL A 152 5.81 -14.00 14.88
C VAL A 152 6.94 -14.56 14.02
N CYS A 153 7.23 -13.89 12.91
CA CYS A 153 8.45 -14.09 12.13
C CYS A 153 9.41 -12.89 12.24
N THR A 154 10.68 -13.19 12.01
CA THR A 154 11.85 -12.33 12.22
C THR A 154 12.65 -12.22 10.93
N ASP A 155 13.49 -11.20 10.76
CA ASP A 155 14.18 -10.98 9.49
C ASP A 155 15.19 -12.08 9.13
N ASP A 156 15.83 -12.72 10.11
CA ASP A 156 16.63 -13.93 9.89
C ASP A 156 15.81 -15.17 9.52
N GLY A 157 14.48 -15.11 9.63
CA GLY A 157 13.52 -16.12 9.20
C GLY A 157 13.12 -17.14 10.28
N LYS A 158 13.44 -16.93 11.56
CA LYS A 158 12.91 -17.73 12.68
C LYS A 158 11.42 -17.44 12.89
N LEU A 159 10.71 -18.48 13.34
CA LEU A 159 9.30 -18.46 13.74
C LEU A 159 9.16 -18.64 15.26
N TYR A 160 8.28 -17.88 15.88
CA TYR A 160 7.89 -18.00 17.30
C TYR A 160 6.36 -18.11 17.42
N ALA A 161 5.87 -18.86 18.41
CA ALA A 161 4.46 -19.02 18.71
C ALA A 161 4.16 -19.07 20.22
N TRP A 162 3.02 -18.52 20.64
CA TRP A 162 2.51 -18.61 22.02
C TRP A 162 1.00 -18.35 22.11
N GLY A 163 0.43 -18.43 23.32
CA GLY A 163 -0.99 -18.27 23.60
C GLY A 163 -1.78 -19.59 23.57
N HIS A 164 -3.03 -19.52 23.12
CA HIS A 164 -3.97 -20.63 23.18
C HIS A 164 -3.63 -21.81 22.24
N ASN A 165 -3.47 -23.02 22.80
CA ASN A 165 -3.00 -24.21 22.07
C ASN A 165 -3.99 -25.41 22.08
N GLY A 166 -5.27 -25.20 22.40
CA GLY A 166 -6.25 -26.29 22.60
C GLY A 166 -6.49 -27.21 21.39
N TYR A 167 -6.09 -26.81 20.20
CA TYR A 167 -6.16 -27.58 18.94
C TYR A 167 -4.79 -27.75 18.27
N ASN A 168 -3.69 -27.59 19.02
CA ASN A 168 -2.28 -27.61 18.59
C ASN A 168 -1.82 -26.41 17.72
N GLN A 169 -2.42 -25.23 17.89
CA GLN A 169 -2.11 -24.00 17.15
C GLN A 169 -0.65 -23.54 17.27
N LEU A 170 0.09 -23.96 18.29
CA LEU A 170 1.48 -23.56 18.46
C LEU A 170 2.46 -24.43 17.67
N GLY A 171 2.03 -25.55 17.07
CA GLY A 171 2.89 -26.38 16.22
C GLY A 171 4.04 -27.05 16.98
N ASN A 172 3.93 -27.15 18.30
CA ASN A 172 4.96 -27.59 19.23
C ASN A 172 4.82 -29.07 19.65
N GLY A 173 4.05 -29.87 18.90
CA GLY A 173 3.83 -31.29 19.17
C GLY A 173 2.79 -31.60 20.26
N ASN A 174 2.15 -30.58 20.86
CA ASN A 174 1.24 -30.75 22.00
C ASN A 174 0.12 -29.70 22.03
N THR A 175 -0.76 -29.78 23.03
CA THR A 175 -1.90 -28.87 23.24
C THR A 175 -1.76 -27.92 24.45
N VAL A 176 -0.58 -27.85 25.07
CA VAL A 176 -0.32 -26.99 26.25
C VAL A 176 -0.22 -25.53 25.82
N GLN A 177 -0.97 -24.63 26.49
CA GLN A 177 -0.96 -23.20 26.18
C GLN A 177 0.42 -22.58 26.48
N GLY A 178 0.94 -21.78 25.56
CA GLY A 178 2.26 -21.15 25.71
C GLY A 178 2.16 -19.82 26.44
N THR A 179 2.80 -19.69 27.61
CA THR A 179 2.89 -18.43 28.37
C THR A 179 4.01 -17.50 27.90
N VAL A 180 4.95 -17.99 27.09
CA VAL A 180 6.07 -17.21 26.51
C VAL A 180 6.23 -17.53 25.02
N PRO A 181 6.80 -16.63 24.20
CA PRO A 181 7.19 -16.91 22.82
C PRO A 181 8.16 -18.10 22.72
N VAL A 182 7.70 -19.23 22.20
CA VAL A 182 8.54 -20.42 21.95
C VAL A 182 8.91 -20.48 20.48
N ARG A 183 10.19 -20.73 20.17
CA ARG A 183 10.65 -20.91 18.79
C ARG A 183 10.10 -22.20 18.20
N ILE A 184 9.43 -22.11 17.06
CA ILE A 184 8.87 -23.25 16.32
C ILE A 184 9.79 -23.59 15.14
N SER A 185 9.96 -24.88 14.86
CA SER A 185 10.78 -25.35 13.74
C SER A 185 9.90 -25.73 12.54
N VAL A 186 10.13 -25.08 11.41
CA VAL A 186 9.45 -25.37 10.14
C VAL A 186 10.30 -26.38 9.36
N ASP A 187 10.02 -27.65 9.65
CA ASP A 187 10.75 -28.84 9.18
C ASP A 187 12.24 -28.91 9.63
N ALA A 188 12.86 -30.08 9.50
CA ALA A 188 14.27 -30.32 9.82
C ALA A 188 15.24 -29.56 8.89
N MET A 189 14.74 -29.08 7.74
CA MET A 189 15.49 -28.47 6.63
C MET A 189 15.92 -27.01 6.87
N LYS A 190 15.73 -26.45 8.08
CA LYS A 190 16.11 -25.07 8.45
C LYS A 190 15.54 -23.97 7.51
N LYS A 191 14.31 -24.14 7.02
CA LYS A 191 13.64 -23.16 6.14
C LYS A 191 13.49 -21.80 6.86
N ARG A 192 13.68 -20.70 6.12
CA ARG A 192 13.41 -19.32 6.61
C ARG A 192 11.97 -18.94 6.29
N VAL A 193 11.23 -18.47 7.30
CA VAL A 193 9.86 -17.95 7.18
C VAL A 193 9.86 -16.50 6.71
N THR A 194 8.98 -16.17 5.78
CA THR A 194 8.80 -14.82 5.20
C THR A 194 7.44 -14.20 5.52
N GLN A 195 6.40 -15.02 5.76
CA GLN A 195 5.07 -14.53 6.14
C GLN A 195 4.43 -15.47 7.16
N VAL A 196 3.66 -14.91 8.11
CA VAL A 196 2.79 -15.62 9.06
C VAL A 196 1.32 -15.28 8.77
N ALA A 197 0.41 -16.24 8.92
CA ALA A 197 -1.03 -15.99 8.91
C ALA A 197 -1.77 -16.93 9.88
N CYS A 198 -2.74 -16.39 10.61
CA CYS A 198 -3.53 -17.11 11.61
C CYS A 198 -5.03 -17.03 11.29
N GLY A 199 -5.70 -18.17 11.30
CA GLY A 199 -7.15 -18.25 11.43
C GLY A 199 -7.56 -18.33 12.90
N SER A 200 -8.82 -18.65 13.20
CA SER A 200 -9.31 -18.68 14.59
C SER A 200 -8.54 -19.68 15.46
N HIS A 201 -8.27 -20.87 14.91
CA HIS A 201 -7.59 -21.98 15.60
C HIS A 201 -6.63 -22.76 14.67
N HIS A 202 -6.13 -22.14 13.59
CA HIS A 202 -5.16 -22.77 12.71
C HIS A 202 -4.12 -21.74 12.25
N SER A 203 -2.97 -22.25 11.84
CA SER A 203 -1.75 -21.47 11.66
C SER A 203 -1.12 -21.79 10.31
N MET A 204 -0.55 -20.78 9.66
CA MET A 204 0.06 -20.86 8.34
C MET A 204 1.38 -20.06 8.31
N VAL A 205 2.37 -20.55 7.56
CA VAL A 205 3.55 -19.76 7.16
C VAL A 205 3.91 -19.97 5.70
N LEU A 206 4.47 -18.91 5.13
CA LEU A 206 5.19 -18.94 3.87
C LEU A 206 6.70 -18.93 4.14
N THR A 207 7.46 -19.64 3.32
CA THR A 207 8.92 -19.68 3.37
C THR A 207 9.56 -18.91 2.22
N THR A 208 10.84 -18.60 2.36
CA THR A 208 11.71 -18.04 1.30
C THR A 208 11.64 -18.81 -0.02
N ASP A 209 11.42 -20.12 0.05
CA ASP A 209 11.41 -21.03 -1.10
C ASP A 209 10.03 -21.14 -1.77
N GLY A 210 9.05 -20.32 -1.35
CA GLY A 210 7.67 -20.36 -1.82
C GLY A 210 6.83 -21.54 -1.29
N GLU A 211 7.37 -22.32 -0.34
CA GLU A 211 6.64 -23.44 0.27
C GLU A 211 5.73 -22.95 1.41
N VAL A 212 4.49 -23.46 1.46
CA VAL A 212 3.52 -23.17 2.54
C VAL A 212 3.45 -24.34 3.52
N TYR A 213 3.47 -24.02 4.82
CA TYR A 213 3.28 -24.96 5.92
C TYR A 213 2.10 -24.55 6.79
N THR A 214 1.29 -25.52 7.24
CA THR A 214 0.07 -25.29 8.02
C THR A 214 -0.05 -26.27 9.20
N TRP A 215 -0.68 -25.85 10.30
CA TRP A 215 -0.93 -26.69 11.48
C TRP A 215 -2.07 -26.17 12.37
N GLY A 216 -2.40 -26.92 13.43
CA GLY A 216 -3.50 -26.64 14.34
C GLY A 216 -4.80 -27.37 13.97
N TYR A 217 -5.94 -26.72 14.24
CA TYR A 217 -7.28 -27.25 14.02
C TYR A 217 -7.54 -27.57 12.54
N ASN A 218 -8.19 -28.71 12.24
CA ASN A 218 -8.38 -29.17 10.86
C ASN A 218 -9.79 -29.74 10.55
N ASN A 219 -10.79 -29.62 11.43
CA ASN A 219 -12.09 -30.27 11.23
C ASN A 219 -12.84 -29.89 9.93
N CYS A 220 -12.45 -28.80 9.24
CA CYS A 220 -12.99 -28.42 7.93
C CYS A 220 -12.01 -28.59 6.76
N GLY A 221 -10.80 -29.13 7.00
CA GLY A 221 -9.76 -29.32 5.99
C GLY A 221 -8.80 -28.13 5.83
N GLN A 222 -8.82 -27.14 6.73
CA GLN A 222 -8.05 -25.90 6.63
C GLN A 222 -6.52 -26.09 6.71
N ILE A 223 -6.03 -27.29 7.00
CA ILE A 223 -4.60 -27.60 6.83
C ILE A 223 -4.26 -27.88 5.35
N GLY A 224 -5.22 -28.35 4.54
CA GLY A 224 -4.96 -28.74 3.15
C GLY A 224 -4.27 -30.10 3.02
N SER A 225 -4.38 -30.94 4.06
CA SER A 225 -3.69 -32.22 4.21
C SER A 225 -4.38 -33.43 3.55
N GLY A 226 -5.55 -33.25 2.96
CA GLY A 226 -6.44 -34.33 2.52
C GLY A 226 -7.22 -35.00 3.65
N THR A 227 -7.07 -34.53 4.90
CA THR A 227 -7.71 -35.10 6.11
C THR A 227 -8.41 -34.02 6.91
N THR A 228 -9.21 -34.41 7.90
CA THR A 228 -9.81 -33.51 8.90
C THR A 228 -9.10 -33.55 10.28
N THR A 229 -8.04 -34.34 10.43
CA THR A 229 -7.33 -34.50 11.71
C THR A 229 -6.42 -33.30 11.98
N ASN A 230 -6.50 -32.71 13.18
CA ASN A 230 -5.61 -31.63 13.63
C ASN A 230 -4.13 -32.02 13.44
N GLN A 231 -3.27 -31.09 13.01
CA GLN A 231 -1.83 -31.35 12.89
C GLN A 231 -1.08 -30.70 14.07
N PRO A 232 -0.27 -31.46 14.82
CA PRO A 232 0.41 -30.95 16.01
C PRO A 232 1.73 -30.21 15.73
N VAL A 233 2.21 -30.25 14.49
CA VAL A 233 3.46 -29.63 14.02
C VAL A 233 3.27 -29.06 12.60
N PRO A 234 4.09 -28.08 12.16
CA PRO A 234 4.01 -27.52 10.81
C PRO A 234 4.10 -28.60 9.71
N ARG A 235 3.08 -28.67 8.86
CA ARG A 235 3.00 -29.62 7.74
C ARG A 235 3.02 -28.90 6.40
N ARG A 236 3.91 -29.29 5.48
CA ARG A 236 3.94 -28.78 4.10
C ARG A 236 2.63 -29.10 3.37
N VAL A 237 2.06 -28.10 2.71
CA VAL A 237 0.86 -28.24 1.88
C VAL A 237 1.26 -28.65 0.46
N SER A 238 1.48 -29.95 0.24
CA SER A 238 2.08 -30.45 -1.01
C SER A 238 1.11 -30.64 -2.19
N THR A 239 -0.11 -31.14 -1.99
CA THR A 239 -1.01 -31.42 -3.13
C THR A 239 -2.11 -30.36 -3.21
N PRO A 240 -2.26 -29.58 -4.31
CA PRO A 240 -1.48 -29.56 -5.55
C PRO A 240 -0.27 -28.60 -5.57
N LEU A 241 0.05 -27.89 -4.48
CA LEU A 241 1.01 -26.76 -4.51
C LEU A 241 2.51 -27.12 -4.63
N HIS A 242 2.88 -28.41 -4.62
CA HIS A 242 4.27 -28.91 -4.60
C HIS A 242 5.22 -28.24 -5.61
N ASN A 243 4.76 -28.07 -6.86
CA ASN A 243 5.52 -27.47 -7.96
C ASN A 243 5.03 -26.04 -8.26
N LYS A 244 4.70 -25.26 -7.22
CA LYS A 244 4.24 -23.87 -7.32
C LYS A 244 4.96 -23.00 -6.29
N VAL A 245 5.53 -21.88 -6.72
CA VAL A 245 6.05 -20.85 -5.82
C VAL A 245 4.87 -20.04 -5.30
N ILE A 246 4.63 -20.05 -3.99
CA ILE A 246 3.66 -19.16 -3.35
C ILE A 246 4.35 -17.85 -2.99
N VAL A 247 3.68 -16.72 -3.25
CA VAL A 247 4.20 -15.36 -2.97
C VAL A 247 3.40 -14.64 -1.87
N SER A 248 2.21 -15.14 -1.52
CA SER A 248 1.43 -14.62 -0.39
C SER A 248 0.46 -15.67 0.15
N ILE A 249 0.20 -15.62 1.46
CA ILE A 249 -0.83 -16.40 2.16
C ILE A 249 -1.81 -15.49 2.92
N ALA A 250 -3.02 -15.98 3.15
CA ALA A 250 -3.97 -15.39 4.09
C ALA A 250 -4.84 -16.46 4.75
N ALA A 251 -5.39 -16.16 5.93
CA ALA A 251 -6.26 -17.06 6.68
C ALA A 251 -7.57 -16.34 7.07
N GLY A 252 -8.70 -16.99 6.85
CA GLY A 252 -9.97 -16.68 7.51
C GLY A 252 -10.13 -17.53 8.78
N PRO A 253 -11.27 -17.42 9.50
CA PRO A 253 -11.49 -18.17 10.74
C PRO A 253 -11.24 -19.68 10.64
N THR A 254 -11.73 -20.30 9.56
CA THR A 254 -11.73 -21.75 9.33
C THR A 254 -11.35 -22.11 7.88
N CYS A 255 -10.73 -21.19 7.15
CA CYS A 255 -10.27 -21.36 5.77
C CYS A 255 -8.92 -20.68 5.54
N SER A 256 -8.25 -21.09 4.47
CA SER A 256 -6.87 -20.72 4.14
C SER A 256 -6.76 -20.39 2.65
N MET A 257 -5.90 -19.44 2.31
CA MET A 257 -5.67 -18.93 0.96
C MET A 257 -4.18 -18.82 0.65
N ALA A 258 -3.81 -19.03 -0.61
CA ALA A 258 -2.48 -18.78 -1.15
C ALA A 258 -2.54 -18.18 -2.56
N ILE A 259 -1.60 -17.29 -2.88
CA ILE A 259 -1.36 -16.73 -4.22
C ILE A 259 -0.06 -17.30 -4.78
N THR A 260 -0.06 -17.85 -6.00
CA THR A 260 1.18 -18.22 -6.69
C THR A 260 1.90 -17.01 -7.29
N ASP A 261 3.19 -17.14 -7.56
CA ASP A 261 3.96 -16.30 -8.50
C ASP A 261 3.18 -15.88 -9.78
N TYR A 262 2.48 -16.82 -10.44
CA TYR A 262 1.61 -16.54 -11.60
C TYR A 262 0.24 -15.92 -11.25
N GLY A 263 0.08 -15.29 -10.09
CA GLY A 263 -1.15 -14.63 -9.63
C GLY A 263 -2.36 -15.55 -9.45
N GLN A 264 -2.17 -16.87 -9.33
CA GLN A 264 -3.25 -17.85 -9.19
C GLN A 264 -3.64 -18.02 -7.72
N VAL A 265 -4.93 -17.88 -7.40
CA VAL A 265 -5.43 -18.10 -6.02
C VAL A 265 -5.85 -19.56 -5.82
N PHE A 266 -5.43 -20.12 -4.69
CA PHE A 266 -5.87 -21.42 -4.18
C PHE A 266 -6.47 -21.26 -2.78
N GLY A 267 -7.62 -21.92 -2.52
CA GLY A 267 -8.33 -21.85 -1.25
C GLY A 267 -8.68 -23.23 -0.70
N TRP A 268 -8.64 -23.40 0.62
CA TRP A 268 -9.01 -24.65 1.31
C TRP A 268 -9.60 -24.43 2.71
N GLY A 269 -10.17 -25.50 3.28
CA GLY A 269 -10.89 -25.48 4.54
C GLY A 269 -12.40 -25.30 4.40
N TYR A 270 -13.00 -24.58 5.35
CA TYR A 270 -14.44 -24.37 5.44
C TYR A 270 -14.98 -23.51 4.30
N ASN A 271 -16.10 -23.94 3.72
CA ASN A 271 -16.69 -23.29 2.55
C ASN A 271 -18.23 -23.15 2.62
N GLY A 272 -18.84 -23.35 3.80
CA GLY A 272 -20.31 -23.40 3.94
C GLY A 272 -21.07 -22.15 3.47
N THR A 273 -20.39 -21.02 3.29
CA THR A 273 -20.94 -19.78 2.72
C THR A 273 -20.29 -19.35 1.40
N GLY A 274 -19.51 -20.22 0.75
CA GLY A 274 -18.82 -19.95 -0.51
C GLY A 274 -17.51 -19.16 -0.38
N GLN A 275 -16.95 -19.01 0.83
CA GLN A 275 -15.77 -18.18 1.09
C GLN A 275 -14.49 -18.64 0.37
N LEU A 276 -14.46 -19.85 -0.18
CA LEU A 276 -13.34 -20.31 -1.01
C LEU A 276 -13.45 -19.86 -2.48
N GLY A 277 -14.62 -19.44 -2.96
CA GLY A 277 -14.78 -18.96 -4.34
C GLY A 277 -14.75 -20.05 -5.41
N VAL A 278 -14.94 -21.32 -5.02
CA VAL A 278 -14.80 -22.51 -5.89
C VAL A 278 -16.11 -22.95 -6.57
N GLY A 279 -17.11 -22.07 -6.67
CA GLY A 279 -18.39 -22.35 -7.35
C GLY A 279 -19.38 -23.23 -6.57
N GLY A 280 -19.11 -23.52 -5.29
CA GLY A 280 -19.95 -24.35 -4.43
C GLY A 280 -19.69 -24.09 -2.95
N THR A 281 -20.42 -24.80 -2.08
CA THR A 281 -20.33 -24.67 -0.60
C THR A 281 -19.64 -25.84 0.11
N GLY A 282 -19.17 -26.85 -0.64
CA GLY A 282 -18.45 -28.00 -0.07
C GLY A 282 -17.06 -27.60 0.42
N ASN A 283 -16.71 -27.99 1.66
CA ASN A 283 -15.37 -27.83 2.22
C ASN A 283 -14.31 -28.49 1.33
N GLN A 284 -13.11 -27.91 1.28
CA GLN A 284 -12.01 -28.42 0.45
C GLN A 284 -10.88 -28.91 1.37
N LEU A 285 -10.61 -30.22 1.38
CA LEU A 285 -9.59 -30.81 2.25
C LEU A 285 -8.15 -30.65 1.71
N ILE A 286 -8.01 -30.13 0.49
CA ILE A 286 -6.76 -29.77 -0.19
C ILE A 286 -6.97 -28.41 -0.91
N PRO A 287 -5.90 -27.63 -1.17
CA PRO A 287 -5.97 -26.39 -1.95
C PRO A 287 -6.65 -26.59 -3.30
N CYS A 288 -7.82 -25.95 -3.46
CA CYS A 288 -8.60 -25.96 -4.69
C CYS A 288 -8.40 -24.62 -5.42
N LYS A 289 -8.24 -24.64 -6.74
CA LYS A 289 -7.97 -23.42 -7.53
C LYS A 289 -9.24 -22.58 -7.65
N VAL A 290 -9.14 -21.31 -7.32
CA VAL A 290 -10.21 -20.33 -7.53
C VAL A 290 -10.26 -19.95 -9.01
N VAL A 291 -11.46 -19.96 -9.61
CA VAL A 291 -11.66 -19.68 -11.03
C VAL A 291 -12.36 -18.33 -11.20
N PHE A 292 -11.70 -17.43 -11.93
CA PHE A 292 -12.24 -16.12 -12.30
C PHE A 292 -12.83 -16.20 -13.71
N VAL A 293 -13.87 -15.41 -13.98
CA VAL A 293 -14.59 -15.38 -15.28
C VAL A 293 -13.70 -14.89 -16.44
N GLN A 294 -12.68 -14.09 -16.12
CA GLN A 294 -11.65 -13.62 -17.05
C GLN A 294 -10.26 -13.93 -16.47
N PRO A 295 -9.23 -14.13 -17.30
CA PRO A 295 -7.85 -14.24 -16.82
C PRO A 295 -7.43 -12.97 -16.07
N VAL A 296 -6.95 -13.13 -14.84
CA VAL A 296 -6.47 -12.05 -13.98
C VAL A 296 -5.23 -12.51 -13.21
N CYS A 297 -4.31 -11.59 -12.92
CA CYS A 297 -3.19 -11.82 -12.01
C CYS A 297 -3.54 -11.22 -10.65
N ILE A 298 -3.74 -12.05 -9.62
CA ILE A 298 -4.04 -11.57 -8.27
C ILE A 298 -2.72 -11.22 -7.55
N VAL A 299 -2.65 -10.01 -6.98
CA VAL A 299 -1.47 -9.50 -6.24
C VAL A 299 -1.71 -9.36 -4.74
N GLN A 300 -2.97 -9.28 -4.30
CA GLN A 300 -3.33 -9.25 -2.88
C GLN A 300 -4.59 -10.09 -2.62
N ILE A 301 -4.62 -10.80 -1.49
CA ILE A 301 -5.76 -11.58 -1.00
C ILE A 301 -5.96 -11.25 0.49
N VAL A 302 -7.18 -10.99 0.92
CA VAL A 302 -7.53 -10.76 2.33
C VAL A 302 -8.80 -11.51 2.71
N CYS A 303 -8.86 -11.98 3.96
CA CYS A 303 -9.97 -12.79 4.47
C CYS A 303 -10.67 -12.05 5.62
N GLY A 304 -11.97 -11.81 5.46
CA GLY A 304 -12.86 -11.42 6.55
C GLY A 304 -13.46 -12.64 7.27
N TYR A 305 -14.44 -12.40 8.14
CA TYR A 305 -15.05 -13.44 8.98
C TYR A 305 -15.64 -14.64 8.19
N SER A 306 -16.33 -14.37 7.08
CA SER A 306 -16.86 -15.41 6.18
C SER A 306 -16.83 -14.95 4.71
N HIS A 307 -15.94 -14.02 4.38
CA HIS A 307 -15.81 -13.45 3.04
C HIS A 307 -14.33 -13.28 2.68
N THR A 308 -14.06 -13.18 1.39
CA THR A 308 -12.71 -13.05 0.85
C THR A 308 -12.71 -11.95 -0.21
N MET A 309 -11.63 -11.17 -0.28
CA MET A 309 -11.42 -10.14 -1.29
C MET A 309 -10.06 -10.33 -1.96
N ALA A 310 -10.00 -10.07 -3.27
CA ALA A 310 -8.79 -10.17 -4.08
C ALA A 310 -8.59 -8.91 -4.92
N LEU A 311 -7.34 -8.49 -5.06
CA LEU A 311 -6.92 -7.35 -5.88
C LEU A 311 -6.09 -7.84 -7.07
N THR A 312 -6.45 -7.42 -8.27
CA THR A 312 -5.63 -7.70 -9.47
C THR A 312 -4.44 -6.74 -9.59
N ASP A 313 -3.42 -7.14 -10.33
CA ASP A 313 -2.35 -6.28 -10.83
C ASP A 313 -2.89 -5.00 -11.52
N GLN A 314 -3.95 -5.14 -12.32
CA GLN A 314 -4.65 -4.03 -12.97
C GLN A 314 -5.49 -3.17 -11.99
N GLY A 315 -5.56 -3.54 -10.71
CA GLY A 315 -6.29 -2.83 -9.65
C GLY A 315 -7.81 -2.98 -9.70
N TYR A 316 -8.31 -4.07 -10.27
CA TYR A 316 -9.71 -4.49 -10.12
C TYR A 316 -9.88 -5.22 -8.80
N LEU A 317 -10.94 -4.89 -8.06
CA LEU A 317 -11.35 -5.56 -6.84
C LEU A 317 -12.36 -6.68 -7.15
N TYR A 318 -12.13 -7.86 -6.57
CA TYR A 318 -13.08 -8.98 -6.53
C TYR A 318 -13.43 -9.33 -5.09
N SER A 319 -14.63 -9.85 -4.86
CA SER A 319 -15.08 -10.34 -3.56
C SER A 319 -15.91 -11.63 -3.70
N TRP A 320 -15.97 -12.46 -2.66
CA TRP A 320 -16.84 -13.64 -2.59
C TRP A 320 -17.06 -14.14 -1.15
N GLY A 321 -18.01 -15.07 -0.98
CA GLY A 321 -18.41 -15.65 0.30
C GLY A 321 -19.74 -15.13 0.84
N ALA A 322 -19.86 -15.07 2.17
CA ALA A 322 -21.05 -14.56 2.86
C ALA A 322 -21.24 -13.05 2.63
N ASN A 323 -22.49 -12.60 2.49
CA ASN A 323 -22.83 -11.21 2.18
C ASN A 323 -24.02 -10.64 3.00
N SER A 324 -24.48 -11.34 4.04
CA SER A 324 -25.66 -10.93 4.82
C SER A 324 -25.57 -9.53 5.45
N ASN A 325 -24.34 -9.04 5.67
CA ASN A 325 -24.01 -7.73 6.18
C ASN A 325 -23.51 -6.75 5.10
N GLY A 326 -23.64 -7.08 3.80
CA GLY A 326 -23.18 -6.23 2.69
C GLY A 326 -21.68 -6.28 2.39
N GLN A 327 -20.92 -7.15 3.08
CA GLN A 327 -19.45 -7.19 3.06
C GLN A 327 -18.81 -7.49 1.69
N LEU A 328 -19.59 -7.89 0.68
CA LEU A 328 -19.06 -8.06 -0.69
C LEU A 328 -19.06 -6.76 -1.51
N GLY A 329 -19.78 -5.72 -1.10
CA GLY A 329 -19.78 -4.42 -1.78
C GLY A 329 -20.59 -4.36 -3.08
N ILE A 330 -21.46 -5.35 -3.33
CA ILE A 330 -22.16 -5.55 -4.61
C ILE A 330 -23.61 -5.00 -4.64
N GLY A 331 -23.94 -4.03 -3.77
CA GLY A 331 -25.25 -3.38 -3.72
C GLY A 331 -26.40 -4.26 -3.23
N ASN A 332 -26.12 -5.48 -2.76
CA ASN A 332 -27.10 -6.45 -2.28
C ASN A 332 -26.53 -7.32 -1.16
N LYS A 333 -27.35 -8.23 -0.61
CA LYS A 333 -27.00 -9.12 0.51
C LYS A 333 -26.81 -10.61 0.15
N SER A 334 -26.80 -10.94 -1.14
CA SER A 334 -26.70 -12.33 -1.62
C SER A 334 -25.26 -12.84 -1.56
N ASN A 335 -25.06 -14.00 -0.92
CA ASN A 335 -23.77 -14.69 -0.88
C ASN A 335 -23.31 -15.03 -2.31
N GLN A 336 -21.99 -15.09 -2.53
CA GLN A 336 -21.39 -15.39 -3.82
C GLN A 336 -20.44 -16.57 -3.69
N LEU A 337 -20.67 -17.63 -4.47
CA LEU A 337 -19.89 -18.88 -4.40
C LEU A 337 -18.63 -18.87 -5.28
N SER A 338 -18.48 -17.84 -6.11
CA SER A 338 -17.35 -17.57 -7.01
C SER A 338 -16.98 -16.08 -6.94
N PRO A 339 -15.76 -15.68 -7.36
CA PRO A 339 -15.37 -14.27 -7.40
C PRO A 339 -16.31 -13.42 -8.28
N ILE A 340 -16.93 -12.42 -7.67
CA ILE A 340 -17.63 -11.33 -8.38
C ILE A 340 -16.77 -10.07 -8.36
N LYS A 341 -16.76 -9.32 -9.46
CA LYS A 341 -16.09 -8.01 -9.52
C LYS A 341 -16.90 -7.00 -8.70
N VAL A 342 -16.22 -6.21 -7.88
CA VAL A 342 -16.85 -5.08 -7.16
C VAL A 342 -16.71 -3.84 -8.03
N GLU A 343 -17.82 -3.18 -8.33
CA GLU A 343 -17.78 -1.97 -9.16
C GLU A 343 -17.20 -0.78 -8.38
N THR A 344 -16.08 -0.28 -8.89
CA THR A 344 -15.25 0.78 -8.30
C THR A 344 -15.01 1.85 -9.36
N HIS A 345 -15.05 3.12 -8.96
CA HIS A 345 -14.95 4.24 -9.90
C HIS A 345 -13.51 4.58 -10.30
N GLU A 346 -12.53 3.97 -9.62
CA GLU A 346 -11.09 4.19 -9.78
C GLU A 346 -10.34 2.87 -9.60
N ARG A 347 -9.09 2.81 -10.08
CA ARG A 347 -8.16 1.71 -9.81
C ARG A 347 -7.90 1.58 -8.30
N ILE A 348 -8.07 0.39 -7.75
CA ILE A 348 -7.74 0.06 -6.37
C ILE A 348 -6.25 -0.32 -6.26
N VAL A 349 -5.60 0.04 -5.15
CA VAL A 349 -4.17 -0.24 -4.88
C VAL A 349 -3.92 -0.94 -3.54
N GLU A 350 -4.91 -0.97 -2.64
CA GLU A 350 -4.87 -1.70 -1.37
C GLU A 350 -6.27 -2.20 -1.04
N ILE A 351 -6.38 -3.44 -0.54
CA ILE A 351 -7.62 -4.01 0.00
C ILE A 351 -7.40 -4.50 1.43
N ALA A 352 -8.45 -4.42 2.27
CA ALA A 352 -8.37 -4.73 3.69
C ALA A 352 -9.64 -5.45 4.20
N ALA A 353 -9.43 -6.58 4.87
CA ALA A 353 -10.44 -7.33 5.61
C ALA A 353 -9.75 -8.07 6.75
N CYS A 354 -10.41 -8.19 7.92
CA CYS A 354 -9.88 -8.92 9.07
C CYS A 354 -10.77 -10.12 9.41
N HIS A 355 -10.16 -11.26 9.73
CA HIS A 355 -10.84 -12.53 9.98
C HIS A 355 -11.85 -12.48 11.13
N SER A 356 -11.78 -11.49 12.03
CA SER A 356 -12.73 -11.28 13.12
C SER A 356 -13.98 -10.48 12.71
N SER A 357 -14.00 -9.87 11.51
CA SER A 357 -14.89 -8.77 11.16
C SER A 357 -15.71 -8.99 9.87
N HIS A 358 -16.85 -8.32 9.81
CA HIS A 358 -17.68 -8.16 8.62
C HIS A 358 -17.49 -6.79 7.92
N THR A 359 -16.51 -6.00 8.36
CA THR A 359 -16.08 -4.76 7.70
C THR A 359 -15.09 -5.06 6.58
N SER A 360 -15.19 -4.31 5.50
CA SER A 360 -14.35 -4.42 4.31
C SER A 360 -13.92 -3.01 3.88
N ALA A 361 -12.67 -2.85 3.45
CA ALA A 361 -12.17 -1.55 2.97
C ALA A 361 -11.23 -1.70 1.77
N ALA A 362 -11.07 -0.60 1.03
CA ALA A 362 -10.12 -0.50 -0.08
C ALA A 362 -9.66 0.94 -0.29
N LYS A 363 -8.49 1.13 -0.90
CA LYS A 363 -7.91 2.45 -1.23
C LYS A 363 -7.67 2.58 -2.73
N SER A 364 -8.06 3.70 -3.34
CA SER A 364 -7.78 3.97 -4.76
C SER A 364 -6.36 4.48 -5.00
N GLN A 365 -5.94 4.47 -6.26
CA GLN A 365 -4.69 5.09 -6.71
C GLN A 365 -4.60 6.60 -6.41
N ARG A 366 -5.74 7.30 -6.22
CA ARG A 366 -5.77 8.70 -5.76
C ARG A 366 -5.73 8.86 -4.24
N GLY A 367 -5.59 7.76 -3.50
CA GLY A 367 -5.57 7.75 -2.04
C GLY A 367 -6.95 7.78 -1.37
N GLN A 368 -8.05 7.76 -2.13
CA GLN A 368 -9.41 7.72 -1.58
C GLN A 368 -9.66 6.38 -0.88
N VAL A 369 -10.12 6.39 0.37
CA VAL A 369 -10.45 5.18 1.13
C VAL A 369 -11.95 4.96 1.15
N TYR A 370 -12.39 3.76 0.78
CA TYR A 370 -13.78 3.31 0.83
C TYR A 370 -13.97 2.24 1.92
N MET A 371 -15.16 2.19 2.51
CA MET A 371 -15.58 1.13 3.45
C MET A 371 -16.95 0.57 3.08
N TRP A 372 -17.21 -0.70 3.41
CA TRP A 372 -18.52 -1.33 3.30
C TRP A 372 -18.62 -2.55 4.23
N GLY A 373 -19.77 -3.23 4.23
CA GLY A 373 -20.07 -4.31 5.16
C GLY A 373 -20.72 -3.80 6.44
N LEU A 374 -20.43 -4.45 7.57
CA LEU A 374 -20.90 -4.00 8.89
C LEU A 374 -19.94 -2.94 9.45
N CYS A 375 -20.40 -1.69 9.54
CA CYS A 375 -19.63 -0.54 10.02
C CYS A 375 -20.38 0.14 11.17
N ARG A 376 -19.84 0.10 12.41
CA ARG A 376 -20.54 0.56 13.65
C ARG A 376 -22.00 0.08 13.78
N GLY A 377 -22.27 -1.16 13.37
CA GLY A 377 -23.61 -1.75 13.40
C GLY A 377 -24.54 -1.35 12.24
N GLN A 378 -24.14 -0.41 11.38
CA GLN A 378 -24.83 -0.10 10.13
C GLN A 378 -24.36 -1.04 9.02
N ILE A 379 -25.25 -1.38 8.08
CA ILE A 379 -24.93 -2.23 6.92
C ILE A 379 -24.80 -1.37 5.68
N ILE A 380 -23.58 -1.32 5.13
CA ILE A 380 -23.22 -0.60 3.91
C ILE A 380 -23.07 -1.63 2.79
N LEU A 381 -23.89 -1.54 1.74
CA LEU A 381 -24.00 -2.57 0.69
C LEU A 381 -23.01 -2.41 -0.49
N SER A 382 -22.42 -1.22 -0.66
CA SER A 382 -21.50 -0.87 -1.74
C SER A 382 -20.37 0.03 -1.21
N PRO A 383 -19.17 0.07 -1.85
CA PRO A 383 -18.05 0.90 -1.39
C PRO A 383 -18.44 2.36 -1.14
N HIS A 384 -18.47 2.77 0.13
CA HIS A 384 -18.79 4.13 0.55
C HIS A 384 -17.52 4.91 0.80
N LEU A 385 -17.35 6.06 0.13
CA LEU A 385 -16.18 6.93 0.28
C LEU A 385 -16.10 7.48 1.71
N THR A 386 -14.90 7.49 2.28
CA THR A 386 -14.62 8.00 3.63
C THR A 386 -13.67 9.20 3.58
N ASN A 387 -13.57 9.92 4.70
CA ASN A 387 -12.60 11.00 4.88
C ASN A 387 -11.21 10.49 5.35
N PHE A 388 -10.95 9.17 5.30
CA PHE A 388 -9.70 8.57 5.75
C PHE A 388 -8.65 8.49 4.64
N THR A 389 -7.38 8.30 5.03
CA THR A 389 -6.22 8.25 4.12
C THR A 389 -5.49 6.91 4.12
N CYS A 390 -5.79 6.02 5.07
CA CYS A 390 -5.40 4.60 5.06
C CYS A 390 -6.62 3.71 5.37
N THR A 391 -6.55 2.43 5.00
CA THR A 391 -7.61 1.45 5.34
C THR A 391 -7.62 1.12 6.84
N ASP A 392 -6.49 1.25 7.53
CA ASP A 392 -6.36 0.92 8.95
C ASP A 392 -7.25 1.80 9.85
N ASP A 393 -7.43 3.07 9.48
CA ASP A 393 -8.39 4.01 10.10
C ASP A 393 -9.83 3.46 10.10
N VAL A 394 -10.24 2.76 9.03
CA VAL A 394 -11.57 2.15 8.92
C VAL A 394 -11.72 1.04 9.95
N PHE A 395 -10.67 0.25 10.20
CA PHE A 395 -10.71 -0.80 11.20
C PHE A 395 -10.69 -0.24 12.63
N ALA A 396 -9.82 0.73 12.92
CA ALA A 396 -9.76 1.44 14.20
C ALA A 396 -11.10 2.10 14.56
N CYS A 397 -11.72 2.79 13.60
CA CYS A 397 -12.92 3.57 13.84
C CYS A 397 -14.22 2.77 13.69
N PHE A 398 -14.37 1.96 12.63
CA PHE A 398 -15.67 1.45 12.20
C PHE A 398 -15.86 -0.07 12.31
N SER A 399 -14.79 -0.85 12.45
CA SER A 399 -14.92 -2.30 12.63
C SER A 399 -15.27 -2.71 14.07
N ASN A 400 -15.83 -3.90 14.24
CA ASN A 400 -16.20 -4.44 15.55
C ASN A 400 -15.88 -5.95 15.62
N PRO A 401 -14.92 -6.39 16.47
CA PRO A 401 -14.05 -5.55 17.31
C PRO A 401 -13.07 -4.70 16.47
N PRO A 402 -12.61 -3.53 16.96
CA PRO A 402 -11.70 -2.66 16.24
C PRO A 402 -10.25 -3.19 16.30
N VAL A 403 -9.95 -4.22 15.51
CA VAL A 403 -8.63 -4.90 15.47
C VAL A 403 -7.89 -4.68 14.15
N MET A 404 -6.56 -4.75 14.18
CA MET A 404 -5.71 -4.51 13.01
C MET A 404 -5.77 -5.69 12.03
N TRP A 405 -6.11 -5.41 10.76
CA TRP A 405 -6.22 -6.41 9.69
C TRP A 405 -4.86 -6.90 9.16
N ARG A 406 -3.79 -6.16 9.46
CA ARG A 406 -2.37 -6.46 9.20
C ARG A 406 -1.55 -6.09 10.43
N GLN A 407 -0.29 -6.52 10.50
CA GLN A 407 0.69 -5.80 11.32
C GLN A 407 0.83 -4.38 10.76
N LEU A 408 0.65 -3.38 11.61
CA LEU A 408 0.74 -1.98 11.24
C LEU A 408 2.20 -1.52 11.44
N SER A 409 2.83 -0.99 10.41
CA SER A 409 4.24 -0.57 10.44
C SER A 409 4.35 0.91 10.06
N ILE A 410 5.06 1.68 10.88
CA ILE A 410 5.72 2.90 10.43
C ILE A 410 6.98 2.45 9.67
N GLU A 411 7.03 2.72 8.38
CA GLU A 411 8.28 2.63 7.63
C GLU A 411 9.26 3.65 8.24
N PRO A 412 10.54 3.27 8.49
CA PRO A 412 11.50 4.20 9.07
C PRO A 412 11.68 5.42 8.17
N LYS A 413 11.99 6.58 8.78
CA LYS A 413 12.18 7.89 8.12
C LYS A 413 13.32 7.95 7.07
N ASN A 414 13.89 6.80 6.70
CA ASN A 414 15.05 6.61 5.83
C ASN A 414 14.66 6.32 4.37
N PHE A 415 13.37 6.16 4.05
CA PHE A 415 12.90 6.16 2.67
C PHE A 415 12.89 7.58 2.11
N LEU A 416 14.01 7.93 1.48
CA LEU A 416 14.10 9.03 0.53
C LEU A 416 12.96 8.92 -0.48
N THR A 417 12.22 10.01 -0.71
CA THR A 417 11.18 10.07 -1.75
C THR A 417 11.76 9.70 -3.12
N VAL A 418 10.94 9.39 -4.12
CA VAL A 418 11.44 9.03 -5.47
C VAL A 418 12.41 10.09 -6.03
N ALA A 419 12.15 11.38 -5.76
CA ALA A 419 13.05 12.48 -6.15
C ALA A 419 14.38 12.49 -5.38
N GLU A 420 14.36 12.24 -4.06
CA GLU A 420 15.57 12.18 -3.24
C GLU A 420 16.39 10.90 -3.47
N SER A 421 15.70 9.79 -3.77
CA SER A 421 16.32 8.54 -4.22
C SER A 421 17.04 8.75 -5.55
N LEU A 422 16.37 9.31 -6.56
CA LEU A 422 17.01 9.69 -7.83
C LEU A 422 18.19 10.66 -7.61
N LYS A 423 18.06 11.65 -6.72
CA LYS A 423 19.16 12.55 -6.35
C LYS A 423 20.37 11.82 -5.72
N ARG A 424 20.16 10.71 -5.00
CA ARG A 424 21.23 9.90 -4.39
C ARG A 424 21.90 8.93 -5.37
N GLU A 425 21.17 8.46 -6.38
CA GLU A 425 21.69 7.56 -7.42
C GLU A 425 22.32 8.29 -8.63
N PHE A 426 22.25 9.63 -8.67
CA PHE A 426 23.00 10.41 -9.65
C PHE A 426 24.52 10.32 -9.39
N ASP A 427 25.29 10.14 -10.47
CA ASP A 427 26.75 10.01 -10.48
C ASP A 427 27.31 8.84 -9.64
N ARG A 428 26.59 7.71 -9.62
CA ARG A 428 27.05 6.44 -9.02
C ARG A 428 27.48 5.41 -10.05
N GLU A 429 28.76 5.04 -10.02
CA GLU A 429 29.31 3.92 -10.79
C GLU A 429 28.58 2.60 -10.48
N GLU A 430 28.31 2.33 -9.19
CA GLU A 430 27.71 1.10 -8.64
C GLU A 430 26.35 0.71 -9.24
N THR A 431 25.55 1.68 -9.67
CA THR A 431 24.14 1.49 -10.09
C THR A 431 23.86 1.90 -11.54
N SER A 432 24.80 2.61 -12.19
CA SER A 432 24.67 3.10 -13.57
C SER A 432 24.64 2.01 -14.66
N ASP A 433 24.00 2.31 -15.80
CA ASP A 433 24.01 1.48 -17.03
C ASP A 433 24.59 2.25 -18.25
N LEU A 434 25.17 3.44 -17.98
CA LEU A 434 25.77 4.37 -18.93
C LEU A 434 26.69 5.35 -18.20
N ARG A 435 27.79 5.73 -18.84
CA ARG A 435 28.56 6.93 -18.48
C ARG A 435 28.75 7.88 -19.67
N PHE A 436 28.72 9.18 -19.40
CA PHE A 436 29.18 10.21 -20.33
C PHE A 436 30.61 10.60 -19.98
N ARG A 437 31.47 10.76 -20.98
CA ARG A 437 32.84 11.24 -20.83
C ARG A 437 32.95 12.66 -21.35
N VAL A 438 33.33 13.59 -20.48
CA VAL A 438 33.42 15.03 -20.77
C VAL A 438 34.76 15.53 -20.23
N GLU A 439 35.59 16.15 -21.08
CA GLU A 439 36.93 16.64 -20.70
C GLU A 439 37.82 15.57 -20.00
N GLY A 440 37.65 14.30 -20.37
CA GLY A 440 38.38 13.15 -19.79
C GLY A 440 37.86 12.65 -18.43
N LYS A 441 36.77 13.21 -17.91
CA LYS A 441 36.08 12.74 -16.69
C LYS A 441 34.81 11.98 -17.06
N ASP A 442 34.47 10.96 -16.30
CA ASP A 442 33.24 10.17 -16.48
C ASP A 442 32.13 10.67 -15.54
N ILE A 443 30.88 10.66 -16.02
CA ILE A 443 29.66 11.00 -15.27
C ILE A 443 28.68 9.83 -15.38
N TYR A 444 28.28 9.25 -14.25
CA TYR A 444 27.53 7.98 -14.19
C TYR A 444 26.01 8.17 -14.12
N VAL A 445 25.28 7.50 -15.02
CA VAL A 445 23.84 7.71 -15.23
C VAL A 445 23.09 6.44 -15.66
N HIS A 446 21.76 6.54 -15.65
CA HIS A 446 20.79 5.49 -15.92
C HIS A 446 19.98 5.85 -17.18
N LYS A 447 20.09 5.07 -18.26
CA LYS A 447 19.36 5.20 -19.54
C LYS A 447 17.85 5.28 -19.31
N ALA A 448 17.32 4.57 -18.31
CA ALA A 448 15.91 4.64 -17.94
C ALA A 448 15.46 6.06 -17.53
N VAL A 449 16.23 6.74 -16.68
CA VAL A 449 15.90 8.11 -16.22
C VAL A 449 15.99 9.08 -17.40
N LEU A 450 17.05 8.99 -18.20
CA LEU A 450 17.24 9.82 -19.39
C LEU A 450 16.10 9.64 -20.41
N LYS A 451 15.73 8.38 -20.73
CA LYS A 451 14.60 8.01 -21.60
C LYS A 451 13.24 8.46 -21.07
N ILE A 452 13.09 8.70 -19.77
CA ILE A 452 11.86 9.25 -19.18
C ILE A 452 11.85 10.78 -19.26
N ARG A 453 13.00 11.41 -18.98
CA ARG A 453 13.10 12.84 -18.62
C ARG A 453 13.49 13.77 -19.76
N CYS A 454 14.13 13.29 -20.83
CA CYS A 454 14.53 14.11 -21.98
C CYS A 454 14.17 13.43 -23.31
N GLU A 455 13.56 14.17 -24.24
CA GLU A 455 13.14 13.62 -25.54
C GLU A 455 14.34 13.31 -26.46
N HIS A 456 15.42 14.10 -26.38
CA HIS A 456 16.65 13.83 -27.12
C HIS A 456 17.20 12.43 -26.79
N PHE A 457 17.32 12.09 -25.51
CA PHE A 457 17.76 10.76 -25.08
C PHE A 457 16.73 9.65 -25.34
N ARG A 458 15.42 9.96 -25.31
CA ARG A 458 14.37 9.03 -25.74
C ARG A 458 14.52 8.61 -27.21
N MET A 459 14.92 9.54 -28.08
CA MET A 459 15.21 9.24 -29.49
C MET A 459 16.57 8.54 -29.67
N MET A 460 17.63 9.04 -29.02
CA MET A 460 19.00 8.52 -29.12
C MET A 460 19.10 7.02 -28.74
N PHE A 461 18.31 6.59 -27.75
CA PHE A 461 18.38 5.24 -27.19
C PHE A 461 17.21 4.33 -27.62
N GLN A 462 16.66 4.53 -28.82
CA GLN A 462 15.74 3.55 -29.42
C GLN A 462 16.49 2.28 -29.85
N SER A 463 15.78 1.16 -29.94
CA SER A 463 16.31 -0.20 -30.19
C SER A 463 17.06 -0.43 -31.50
N HIS A 464 17.11 0.58 -32.38
CA HIS A 464 17.69 0.49 -33.72
C HIS A 464 18.98 1.32 -33.87
N TRP A 465 19.42 2.02 -32.82
CA TRP A 465 20.64 2.82 -32.81
C TRP A 465 21.76 2.13 -32.02
N ASN A 466 23.00 2.25 -32.50
CA ASN A 466 24.19 1.68 -31.85
C ASN A 466 24.39 2.25 -30.44
N GLU A 467 23.96 3.50 -30.23
CA GLU A 467 24.03 4.28 -28.99
C GLU A 467 23.31 3.59 -27.82
N ASN A 468 22.26 2.81 -28.08
CA ASN A 468 21.58 2.04 -27.03
C ASN A 468 22.45 0.89 -26.49
N SER A 469 23.38 0.36 -27.30
CA SER A 469 24.34 -0.69 -26.91
C SER A 469 25.66 -0.17 -26.35
N LYS A 470 25.92 1.14 -26.40
CA LYS A 470 27.12 1.75 -25.81
C LYS A 470 26.99 1.86 -24.28
N GLU A 471 28.11 1.64 -23.59
CA GLU A 471 28.28 1.93 -22.15
C GLU A 471 28.93 3.29 -21.91
N VAL A 472 29.61 3.85 -22.92
CA VAL A 472 30.31 5.13 -22.87
C VAL A 472 29.90 6.01 -24.05
N ILE A 473 29.64 7.29 -23.79
CA ILE A 473 29.40 8.33 -24.80
C ILE A 473 30.33 9.50 -24.53
N GLU A 474 31.14 9.88 -25.52
CA GLU A 474 32.10 10.98 -25.40
C GLU A 474 31.46 12.29 -25.90
N ILE A 475 31.74 13.40 -25.19
CA ILE A 475 31.13 14.72 -25.42
C ILE A 475 32.23 15.79 -25.41
N ASP A 476 32.57 16.30 -26.58
CA ASP A 476 33.63 17.32 -26.77
C ASP A 476 33.08 18.75 -26.90
N GLN A 477 31.75 18.91 -26.90
CA GLN A 477 31.06 20.16 -27.29
C GLN A 477 30.74 21.10 -26.12
N PHE A 478 30.81 20.60 -24.89
CA PHE A 478 30.43 21.31 -23.67
C PHE A 478 31.45 21.01 -22.57
N SER A 479 31.70 21.98 -21.68
CA SER A 479 32.57 21.77 -20.52
C SER A 479 31.91 20.83 -19.49
N TYR A 480 32.73 20.19 -18.65
CA TYR A 480 32.26 19.26 -17.63
C TYR A 480 31.19 19.86 -16.70
N PRO A 481 31.33 21.08 -16.13
CA PRO A 481 30.31 21.65 -15.25
C PRO A 481 28.94 21.79 -15.93
N VAL A 482 28.94 22.23 -17.19
CA VAL A 482 27.71 22.43 -17.98
C VAL A 482 27.00 21.11 -18.25
N TYR A 483 27.73 20.10 -18.74
CA TYR A 483 27.10 18.81 -19.07
C TYR A 483 26.70 18.01 -17.81
N HIS A 484 27.50 18.09 -16.74
CA HIS A 484 27.16 17.53 -15.44
C HIS A 484 25.89 18.15 -14.86
N ALA A 485 25.77 19.48 -14.83
CA ALA A 485 24.57 20.17 -14.34
C ALA A 485 23.32 19.87 -15.19
N PHE A 486 23.48 19.69 -16.50
CA PHE A 486 22.38 19.21 -17.36
C PHE A 486 21.90 17.83 -16.96
N LEU A 487 22.81 16.85 -16.84
CA LEU A 487 22.46 15.49 -16.45
C LEU A 487 21.85 15.47 -15.04
N GLN A 488 22.40 16.24 -14.10
CA GLN A 488 21.88 16.37 -12.73
C GLN A 488 20.44 16.91 -12.70
N TYR A 489 20.15 17.95 -13.48
CA TYR A 489 18.81 18.53 -13.61
C TYR A 489 17.75 17.49 -14.03
N LEU A 490 18.12 16.54 -14.91
CA LEU A 490 17.21 15.46 -15.30
C LEU A 490 16.83 14.55 -14.12
N TYR A 491 17.64 14.44 -13.07
CA TYR A 491 17.32 13.68 -11.85
C TYR A 491 16.62 14.54 -10.79
N THR A 492 17.04 15.79 -10.61
CA THR A 492 16.68 16.58 -9.42
C THR A 492 15.69 17.71 -9.66
N ASP A 493 15.39 18.08 -10.92
CA ASP A 493 14.68 19.31 -11.30
C ASP A 493 15.38 20.63 -10.84
N THR A 494 16.62 20.56 -10.33
CA THR A 494 17.42 21.71 -9.85
C THR A 494 18.64 21.96 -10.72
N VAL A 495 19.09 23.21 -10.78
CA VAL A 495 20.38 23.61 -11.37
C VAL A 495 21.18 24.35 -10.30
N ASP A 496 22.45 24.01 -10.15
CA ASP A 496 23.41 24.72 -9.31
C ASP A 496 24.66 25.00 -10.17
N LEU A 497 24.72 26.22 -10.72
CA LEU A 497 25.79 26.72 -11.58
C LEU A 497 25.93 28.24 -11.41
N PRO A 498 27.14 28.80 -11.60
CA PRO A 498 27.33 30.24 -11.66
C PRO A 498 26.69 30.83 -12.95
N PRO A 499 26.38 32.14 -12.97
CA PRO A 499 25.74 32.81 -14.11
C PRO A 499 26.46 32.68 -15.45
N GLU A 500 27.79 32.55 -15.40
CA GLU A 500 28.68 32.42 -16.56
C GLU A 500 28.51 31.05 -17.22
N ASP A 501 28.58 29.95 -16.46
CA ASP A 501 28.37 28.58 -16.95
C ASP A 501 26.91 28.32 -17.33
N ALA A 502 25.96 29.01 -16.69
CA ALA A 502 24.54 28.96 -17.04
C ALA A 502 24.25 29.37 -18.50
N ILE A 503 25.17 30.09 -19.17
CA ILE A 503 25.11 30.36 -20.61
C ILE A 503 25.32 29.07 -21.43
N GLY A 504 26.30 28.24 -21.07
CA GLY A 504 26.53 26.96 -21.74
C GLY A 504 25.34 26.00 -21.55
N LEU A 505 24.77 25.99 -20.34
CA LEU A 505 23.55 25.23 -20.04
C LEU A 505 22.31 25.75 -20.78
N LEU A 506 22.25 27.06 -21.08
CA LEU A 506 21.19 27.65 -21.90
C LEU A 506 21.28 27.24 -23.39
N ASP A 507 22.50 27.12 -23.93
CA ASP A 507 22.73 26.64 -25.30
C ASP A 507 22.37 25.15 -25.43
N LEU A 508 22.81 24.33 -24.47
CA LEU A 508 22.47 22.91 -24.35
C LEU A 508 20.95 22.70 -24.19
N ALA A 509 20.30 23.43 -23.28
CA ALA A 509 18.85 23.37 -23.08
C ALA A 509 18.07 23.81 -24.33
N THR A 510 18.62 24.71 -25.15
CA THR A 510 18.03 25.08 -26.44
C THR A 510 18.22 23.97 -27.48
N SER A 511 19.42 23.38 -27.54
CA SER A 511 19.80 22.31 -28.46
C SER A 511 19.01 21.01 -28.27
N TYR A 512 18.68 20.67 -27.02
CA TYR A 512 17.83 19.51 -26.67
C TYR A 512 16.34 19.88 -26.42
N CYS A 513 15.93 21.11 -26.72
CA CYS A 513 14.54 21.60 -26.62
C CYS A 513 13.90 21.58 -25.21
N GLU A 514 14.72 21.61 -24.15
CA GLU A 514 14.28 21.57 -22.75
C GLU A 514 13.79 22.94 -22.26
N ASN A 515 12.57 23.31 -22.66
CA ASN A 515 11.95 24.61 -22.41
C ASN A 515 11.90 25.03 -20.92
N ARG A 516 11.70 24.08 -20.00
CA ARG A 516 11.68 24.37 -18.55
C ARG A 516 13.08 24.72 -18.05
N LEU A 517 14.10 23.96 -18.46
CA LEU A 517 15.50 24.25 -18.15
C LEU A 517 15.93 25.60 -18.74
N LYS A 518 15.55 25.88 -19.99
CA LYS A 518 15.79 27.18 -20.64
C LYS A 518 15.28 28.36 -19.81
N THR A 519 14.13 28.22 -19.16
CA THR A 519 13.57 29.24 -18.26
C THR A 519 14.36 29.36 -16.94
N VAL A 520 14.80 28.23 -16.37
CA VAL A 520 15.66 28.21 -15.16
C VAL A 520 17.00 28.91 -15.43
N CYS A 521 17.68 28.59 -16.53
CA CYS A 521 18.95 29.24 -16.89
C CYS A 521 18.78 30.75 -17.10
N GLN A 522 17.71 31.18 -17.78
CA GLN A 522 17.41 32.61 -17.95
C GLN A 522 17.16 33.35 -16.63
N LEU A 523 16.59 32.67 -15.62
CA LEU A 523 16.41 33.23 -14.28
C LEU A 523 17.76 33.34 -13.55
N ILE A 524 18.57 32.26 -13.53
CA ILE A 524 19.90 32.24 -12.89
C ILE A 524 20.78 33.37 -13.43
N ILE A 525 20.92 33.44 -14.76
CA ILE A 525 21.68 34.49 -15.45
C ILE A 525 21.18 35.86 -15.01
N LYS A 526 19.86 36.12 -15.05
CA LYS A 526 19.29 37.42 -14.67
C LYS A 526 19.52 37.78 -13.20
N SER A 527 19.44 36.82 -12.29
CA SER A 527 19.67 37.07 -10.85
C SER A 527 21.14 37.32 -10.49
N GLY A 528 22.08 36.84 -11.31
CA GLY A 528 23.51 36.94 -11.05
C GLY A 528 24.27 37.97 -11.89
N ILE A 529 23.59 38.94 -12.52
CA ILE A 529 24.26 40.04 -13.22
C ILE A 529 24.96 40.93 -12.19
N THR A 530 26.29 40.93 -12.22
CA THR A 530 27.18 41.83 -11.50
C THR A 530 27.81 42.83 -12.45
N ILE A 531 28.50 43.85 -11.92
CA ILE A 531 29.24 44.83 -12.75
C ILE A 531 30.37 44.14 -13.55
N GLU A 532 30.98 43.10 -12.98
CA GLU A 532 32.14 42.40 -13.54
C GLU A 532 31.74 41.44 -14.68
N ASN A 533 30.60 40.74 -14.56
CA ASN A 533 30.14 39.81 -15.59
C ASN A 533 29.16 40.43 -16.63
N ALA A 534 28.63 41.64 -16.39
CA ALA A 534 27.60 42.27 -17.24
C ALA A 534 27.94 42.30 -18.73
N PHE A 535 29.22 42.53 -19.10
CA PHE A 535 29.64 42.52 -20.51
C PHE A 535 29.53 41.13 -21.16
N LEU A 536 30.01 40.09 -20.48
CA LEU A 536 29.97 38.71 -20.96
C LEU A 536 28.52 38.20 -21.04
N LEU A 537 27.70 38.50 -20.03
CA LEU A 537 26.28 38.18 -20.02
C LEU A 537 25.50 38.97 -21.09
N HIS A 538 25.90 40.21 -21.42
CA HIS A 538 25.31 40.98 -22.52
C HIS A 538 25.61 40.36 -23.89
N CYS A 539 26.87 39.96 -24.16
CA CYS A 539 27.23 39.26 -25.39
C CYS A 539 26.44 37.94 -25.57
N ALA A 540 26.26 37.17 -24.48
CA ALA A 540 25.42 35.98 -24.49
C ALA A 540 23.93 36.33 -24.75
N ALA A 541 23.40 37.37 -24.11
CA ALA A 541 22.01 37.78 -24.30
C ALA A 541 21.68 38.19 -25.74
N VAL A 542 22.64 38.78 -26.47
CA VAL A 542 22.54 39.03 -27.91
C VAL A 542 22.55 37.73 -28.71
N ARG A 543 23.52 36.82 -28.45
CA ARG A 543 23.66 35.53 -29.17
C ARG A 543 22.42 34.64 -29.08
N TYR A 544 21.68 34.67 -27.97
CA TYR A 544 20.51 33.80 -27.72
C TYR A 544 19.16 34.54 -27.77
N GLU A 545 19.11 35.72 -28.41
CA GLU A 545 17.91 36.59 -28.53
C GLU A 545 17.17 36.87 -27.20
N ALA A 546 17.88 36.83 -26.07
CA ALA A 546 17.29 36.87 -24.74
C ALA A 546 16.94 38.32 -24.32
N LYS A 547 15.95 38.92 -25.00
CA LYS A 547 15.52 40.34 -24.87
C LYS A 547 15.41 40.84 -23.43
N VAL A 548 14.89 40.00 -22.52
CA VAL A 548 14.74 40.33 -21.09
C VAL A 548 16.09 40.44 -20.36
N ILE A 549 17.06 39.59 -20.69
CA ILE A 549 18.42 39.63 -20.12
C ILE A 549 19.19 40.80 -20.73
N TYR A 550 19.10 40.97 -22.06
CA TYR A 550 19.70 42.08 -22.81
C TYR A 550 19.33 43.45 -22.22
N GLN A 551 18.03 43.67 -21.99
CA GLN A 551 17.53 44.92 -21.42
C GLN A 551 17.96 45.11 -19.96
N PHE A 552 18.13 44.04 -19.18
CA PHE A 552 18.59 44.11 -17.79
C PHE A 552 20.09 44.42 -17.68
N CYS A 553 20.94 43.82 -18.52
CA CYS A 553 22.37 44.13 -18.60
C CYS A 553 22.62 45.60 -18.94
N ILE A 554 21.80 46.18 -19.84
CA ILE A 554 21.85 47.61 -20.17
C ILE A 554 21.51 48.48 -18.97
N VAL A 555 20.48 48.13 -18.18
CA VAL A 555 20.10 48.90 -16.98
C VAL A 555 21.20 48.87 -15.90
N VAL A 556 21.83 47.72 -15.65
CA VAL A 556 22.94 47.61 -14.69
C VAL A 556 24.14 48.45 -15.14
N SER A 557 24.52 48.34 -16.43
CA SER A 557 25.64 49.09 -17.00
C SER A 557 25.41 50.61 -16.97
N LEU A 558 24.22 51.07 -17.37
CA LEU A 558 23.86 52.49 -17.34
C LEU A 558 23.75 53.04 -15.91
N GLY A 559 23.21 52.26 -14.97
CA GLY A 559 23.15 52.63 -13.56
C GLY A 559 24.54 52.87 -12.96
N PHE A 560 25.52 52.00 -13.30
CA PHE A 560 26.89 52.16 -12.82
C PHE A 560 27.60 53.37 -13.45
N CYS A 561 27.38 53.64 -14.74
CA CYS A 561 27.84 54.89 -15.38
C CYS A 561 27.25 56.13 -14.68
N PHE A 562 25.98 56.10 -14.28
CA PHE A 562 25.35 57.21 -13.55
C PHE A 562 25.96 57.43 -12.15
N VAL A 563 26.29 56.35 -11.43
CA VAL A 563 26.95 56.42 -10.12
C VAL A 563 28.36 56.99 -10.25
N LEU A 564 29.15 56.55 -11.24
CA LEU A 564 30.47 57.14 -11.52
C LEU A 564 30.38 58.63 -11.86
N TYR A 565 29.38 59.04 -12.65
CA TYR A 565 29.12 60.44 -13.01
C TYR A 565 28.59 61.32 -11.83
N CYS A 566 28.34 60.71 -10.66
CA CYS A 566 27.99 61.43 -9.43
C CYS A 566 29.06 61.31 -8.32
N ILE A 567 30.20 60.67 -8.62
CA ILE A 567 31.36 60.53 -7.73
C ILE A 567 32.58 61.33 -8.25
N CYS A 568 32.61 61.62 -9.55
CA CYS A 568 33.48 62.62 -10.18
C CYS A 568 32.84 64.02 -10.18
#